data_AF-A0A7S2QZE7-F1
#
_entry.id   AF-A0A7S2QZE7-F1
#
_cell.length_a   1.000
_cell.length_b   1.000
_cell.length_c   1.000
_cell.angle_alpha   90.00
_cell.angle_beta   90.00
_cell.angle_gamma   90.00
#
_symmetry.space_group_name_H-M   'P 1'
#
loop_
_entity.id
_entity.type
_entity.pdbx_description
1 polymer ?
#
loop_
_entity_poly.entity_id
_entity_poly.type
_entity_poly.pdbx_seq_one_letter_code
_entity_poly.pdbx_strand_id
1 'polypeptide(L)'
;ERQRDQDNNVDLLGITEKIDSGDAIEPLNDPFIGQETDDTLLTGERFYNLDENYQDLRKLWMQELNCPELLPHNTEIFNDHVEILADQEETIDKLQDQAAVPRSSGSSDPLLASLAASIHKVEADRIRFILADLTRTRLAKIEQHALHNRTLLDRMSEDEVLYLRNY
;
A
#
# COMPACT_ATOMS: atom_id res chain seq x y z
N GLU A 1 23.75 74.41 -0.88
CA GLU A 1 23.45 74.79 0.52
C GLU A 1 22.59 73.71 1.17
N ARG A 2 22.84 73.46 2.47
CA ARG A 2 21.87 73.15 3.56
C ARG A 2 20.92 71.96 3.35
N GLN A 3 21.13 70.80 3.99
CA GLN A 3 20.95 70.50 5.44
C GLN A 3 19.50 70.50 5.92
N ARG A 4 18.95 69.29 6.15
CA ARG A 4 18.60 68.71 7.47
C ARG A 4 17.68 67.50 7.23
N ASP A 5 17.94 66.29 7.71
CA ASP A 5 18.38 65.83 9.05
C ASP A 5 17.39 66.20 10.16
N GLN A 6 16.67 65.18 10.66
CA GLN A 6 15.99 65.03 11.96
C GLN A 6 15.17 63.71 11.89
N ASP A 7 15.07 62.81 12.88
CA ASP A 7 15.77 62.50 14.15
C ASP A 7 15.20 61.12 14.58
N ASN A 8 15.88 60.10 15.15
CA ASN A 8 17.27 59.68 15.38
C ASN A 8 17.34 58.13 15.13
N ASN A 9 18.42 57.35 15.17
CA ASN A 9 19.56 57.11 16.08
C ASN A 9 19.20 56.60 17.51
N VAL A 10 20.14 55.86 18.14
CA VAL A 10 20.09 55.24 19.50
C VAL A 10 19.28 53.93 19.55
N ASP A 11 19.82 52.76 19.93
CA ASP A 11 21.20 52.39 20.27
C ASP A 11 21.50 50.91 19.92
N LEU A 12 22.79 50.63 19.69
CA LEU A 12 23.36 49.28 19.66
C LEU A 12 24.13 49.05 20.98
N LEU A 13 24.06 47.82 21.52
CA LEU A 13 24.63 47.36 22.80
C LEU A 13 23.83 47.77 24.04
N GLY A 14 23.31 46.80 24.80
CA GLY A 14 22.78 47.16 26.12
C GLY A 14 22.09 46.15 27.02
N ILE A 15 21.63 44.96 26.57
CA ILE A 15 21.09 43.95 27.50
C ILE A 15 21.60 42.55 27.15
N THR A 16 22.72 42.18 27.78
CA THR A 16 23.11 40.77 27.97
C THR A 16 22.34 40.21 29.18
N GLU A 17 21.08 39.81 28.99
CA GLU A 17 20.36 39.07 30.03
C GLU A 17 20.52 37.57 29.83
N LYS A 18 21.39 37.02 30.70
CA LYS A 18 21.37 35.68 31.27
C LYS A 18 20.59 34.62 30.49
N ILE A 19 21.35 33.77 29.79
CA ILE A 19 20.94 32.39 29.54
C ILE A 19 20.89 31.71 30.91
N ASP A 20 19.73 31.66 31.55
CA ASP A 20 19.57 30.87 32.76
C ASP A 20 19.59 29.39 32.40
N SER A 21 20.31 28.60 33.19
CA SER A 21 20.66 27.23 32.86
C SER A 21 19.70 26.27 33.55
N GLY A 22 18.51 26.10 32.97
CA GLY A 22 17.54 25.15 33.51
C GLY A 22 16.10 25.36 33.11
N ASP A 23 15.77 25.11 31.85
CA ASP A 23 14.56 24.35 31.55
C ASP A 23 14.85 23.44 30.36
N ALA A 24 14.59 22.14 30.54
CA ALA A 24 14.74 21.18 29.47
C ALA A 24 13.65 21.42 28.44
N ILE A 25 14.04 21.58 27.17
CA ILE A 25 13.07 21.40 26.08
C ILE A 25 12.68 19.93 26.13
N GLU A 26 11.50 19.64 26.69
CA GLU A 26 10.91 18.31 26.57
C GLU A 26 10.84 17.99 25.08
N PRO A 27 11.39 16.84 24.62
CA PRO A 27 11.19 16.44 23.25
C PRO A 27 9.69 16.32 23.03
N LEU A 28 9.17 17.00 21.99
CA LEU A 28 7.80 16.81 21.54
C LEU A 28 7.62 15.32 21.29
N ASN A 29 6.93 14.67 22.23
CA ASN A 29 6.66 13.24 22.20
C ASN A 29 5.56 13.02 21.16
N ASP A 30 5.95 13.03 19.88
CA ASP A 30 5.10 12.67 18.77
C ASP A 30 4.69 11.20 18.97
N PRO A 31 3.41 10.92 19.29
CA PRO A 31 2.98 9.57 19.65
C PRO A 31 2.99 8.61 18.45
N PHE A 32 3.37 9.08 17.24
CA PHE A 32 3.35 8.30 16.02
C PHE A 32 4.73 7.85 15.51
N ILE A 33 5.84 8.33 16.10
CA ILE A 33 7.21 8.01 15.64
C ILE A 33 7.97 7.26 16.73
N GLY A 34 7.76 5.94 16.83
CA GLY A 34 8.60 5.10 17.70
C GLY A 34 8.00 3.81 18.26
N GLN A 35 6.77 3.41 17.91
CA GLN A 35 6.34 2.04 18.18
C GLN A 35 6.85 1.11 17.08
N GLU A 36 7.87 0.32 17.41
CA GLU A 36 8.01 -1.02 16.83
C GLU A 36 6.68 -1.74 17.10
N THR A 37 5.89 -2.01 16.06
CA THR A 37 4.64 -2.73 16.21
C THR A 37 4.97 -4.19 16.49
N ASP A 38 4.75 -4.60 17.75
CA ASP A 38 4.64 -6.01 18.11
C ASP A 38 3.36 -6.53 17.45
N ASP A 39 3.50 -7.02 16.22
CA ASP A 39 2.42 -7.45 15.31
C ASP A 39 1.60 -8.66 15.84
N THR A 40 1.82 -9.08 17.09
CA THR A 40 1.36 -10.36 17.63
C THR A 40 0.05 -10.28 18.44
N LEU A 41 -0.47 -9.10 18.78
CA LEU A 41 -1.58 -8.98 19.75
C LEU A 41 -2.58 -7.85 19.48
N LEU A 42 -3.66 -8.15 18.76
CA LEU A 42 -5.07 -7.93 19.19
C LEU A 42 -6.07 -8.41 18.13
N THR A 43 -7.09 -9.17 18.56
CA THR A 43 -8.22 -9.69 17.75
C THR A 43 -7.87 -10.61 16.56
N GLY A 44 -8.78 -11.53 16.23
CA GLY A 44 -8.59 -12.55 15.19
C GLY A 44 -8.76 -12.05 13.75
N GLU A 45 -8.58 -10.75 13.53
CA GLU A 45 -8.51 -10.15 12.20
C GLU A 45 -7.05 -10.24 11.76
N ARG A 46 -6.78 -10.90 10.63
CA ARG A 46 -5.43 -10.88 10.03
C ARG A 46 -5.14 -9.43 9.63
N PHE A 47 -4.31 -8.73 10.42
CA PHE A 47 -3.73 -7.46 9.99
C PHE A 47 -2.75 -7.73 8.85
N TYR A 48 -3.28 -7.79 7.63
CA TYR A 48 -2.51 -7.97 6.42
C TYR A 48 -1.56 -6.77 6.25
N ASN A 49 -0.26 -7.00 6.41
CA ASN A 49 0.75 -6.03 6.00
C ASN A 49 0.73 -5.96 4.46
N LEU A 50 -0.10 -5.06 3.94
CA LEU A 50 -0.44 -4.99 2.52
C LEU A 50 0.81 -4.79 1.63
N ASP A 51 1.81 -4.05 2.13
CA ASP A 51 3.08 -3.87 1.44
C ASP A 51 3.89 -5.17 1.36
N GLU A 52 3.97 -5.95 2.45
CA GLU A 52 4.68 -7.24 2.45
C GLU A 52 4.00 -8.26 1.53
N ASN A 53 2.69 -8.43 1.66
CA ASN A 53 1.88 -9.30 0.80
C ASN A 53 2.07 -8.93 -0.69
N TYR A 54 1.97 -7.63 -1.02
CA TYR A 54 2.19 -7.14 -2.36
C TYR A 54 3.60 -7.43 -2.87
N GLN A 55 4.65 -7.32 -2.03
CA GLN A 55 6.00 -7.69 -2.46
C GLN A 55 6.13 -9.18 -2.79
N ASP A 56 5.48 -10.06 -2.04
CA ASP A 56 5.53 -11.50 -2.30
C ASP A 56 4.76 -11.90 -3.57
N LEU A 57 3.56 -11.33 -3.82
CA LEU A 57 2.87 -11.48 -5.11
C LEU A 57 3.71 -10.93 -6.27
N ARG A 58 4.30 -9.73 -6.10
CA ARG A 58 5.16 -9.12 -7.11
C ARG A 58 6.41 -9.97 -7.39
N LYS A 59 7.00 -10.59 -6.37
CA LYS A 59 8.14 -11.49 -6.47
C LYS A 59 7.78 -12.78 -7.20
N LEU A 60 6.63 -13.38 -6.91
CA LEU A 60 6.08 -14.53 -7.64
C LEU A 60 5.91 -14.20 -9.14
N TRP A 61 5.27 -13.07 -9.46
CA TRP A 61 5.07 -12.59 -10.83
C TRP A 61 6.40 -12.33 -11.57
N MET A 62 7.34 -11.64 -10.92
CA MET A 62 8.68 -11.41 -11.48
C MET A 62 9.46 -12.72 -11.71
N GLN A 63 9.32 -13.71 -10.83
CA GLN A 63 9.96 -15.02 -11.02
C GLN A 63 9.35 -15.76 -12.23
N GLU A 64 8.02 -15.75 -12.37
CA GLU A 64 7.35 -16.36 -13.51
C GLU A 64 7.77 -15.70 -14.83
N LEU A 65 7.79 -14.36 -14.92
CA LEU A 65 8.20 -13.63 -16.12
C LEU A 65 9.64 -13.93 -16.56
N ASN A 66 10.56 -14.16 -15.61
CA ASN A 66 11.98 -14.37 -15.91
C ASN A 66 12.38 -15.85 -16.06
N CYS A 67 11.52 -16.79 -15.68
CA CYS A 67 11.76 -18.21 -15.86
C CYS A 67 11.24 -18.69 -17.24
N PRO A 68 12.02 -19.44 -18.05
CA PRO A 68 11.50 -20.02 -19.29
C PRO A 68 10.57 -21.23 -19.03
N GLU A 69 10.76 -21.95 -17.92
CA GLU A 69 9.91 -23.07 -17.51
C GLU A 69 8.69 -22.59 -16.71
N LEU A 70 7.68 -23.44 -16.58
CA LEU A 70 6.52 -23.19 -15.72
C LEU A 70 6.90 -23.47 -14.25
N LEU A 71 6.76 -22.45 -13.41
CA LEU A 71 7.00 -22.58 -11.97
C LEU A 71 5.81 -23.26 -11.27
N PRO A 72 5.99 -23.84 -10.08
CA PRO A 72 4.87 -24.32 -9.26
C PRO A 72 3.88 -23.19 -8.93
N HIS A 73 2.60 -23.42 -9.19
CA HIS A 73 1.53 -22.50 -8.79
C HIS A 73 1.49 -22.36 -7.26
N ASN A 74 1.55 -21.12 -6.77
CA ASN A 74 1.37 -20.83 -5.34
C ASN A 74 -0.09 -20.42 -5.07
N THR A 75 -0.92 -21.42 -4.77
CA THR A 75 -2.36 -21.23 -4.47
C THR A 75 -2.59 -20.36 -3.24
N GLU A 76 -1.71 -20.41 -2.24
CA GLU A 76 -1.83 -19.65 -0.99
C GLU A 76 -1.72 -18.14 -1.27
N ILE A 77 -0.58 -17.70 -1.81
CA ILE A 77 -0.36 -16.29 -2.18
C ILE A 77 -1.41 -15.80 -3.18
N PHE A 78 -1.81 -16.63 -4.15
CA PHE A 78 -2.83 -16.24 -5.14
C PHE A 78 -4.20 -16.02 -4.49
N ASN A 79 -4.65 -16.96 -3.64
CA ASN A 79 -5.97 -16.87 -2.99
C ASN A 79 -6.02 -15.77 -1.93
N ASP A 80 -4.96 -15.60 -1.12
CA ASP A 80 -4.87 -14.50 -0.14
C ASP A 80 -5.04 -13.13 -0.85
N HIS A 81 -4.48 -12.96 -2.06
CA HIS A 81 -4.64 -11.71 -2.82
C HIS A 81 -6.00 -11.55 -3.49
N VAL A 82 -6.73 -12.65 -3.76
CA VAL A 82 -8.13 -12.60 -4.20
C VAL A 82 -9.05 -12.22 -3.04
N GLU A 83 -8.77 -12.71 -1.83
CA GLU A 83 -9.49 -12.32 -0.60
C GLU A 83 -9.24 -10.84 -0.25
N ILE A 84 -7.98 -10.40 -0.24
CA ILE A 84 -7.60 -8.98 -0.04
C ILE A 84 -8.29 -8.06 -1.05
N LEU A 85 -8.45 -8.49 -2.32
CA LEU A 85 -9.18 -7.71 -3.31
C LEU A 85 -10.68 -7.56 -2.99
N ALA A 86 -11.32 -8.61 -2.47
CA ALA A 86 -12.72 -8.55 -2.06
C ALA A 86 -12.93 -7.60 -0.86
N ASP A 87 -12.05 -7.67 0.14
CA ASP A 87 -12.06 -6.77 1.31
C ASP A 87 -11.77 -5.31 0.91
N GLN A 88 -10.87 -5.10 -0.06
CA GLN A 88 -10.61 -3.77 -0.63
C GLN A 88 -11.81 -3.24 -1.40
N GLU A 89 -12.53 -4.07 -2.17
CA GLU A 89 -13.76 -3.66 -2.87
C GLU A 89 -14.84 -3.22 -1.88
N GLU A 90 -15.10 -3.99 -0.82
CA GLU A 90 -16.06 -3.60 0.22
C GLU A 90 -15.64 -2.30 0.94
N THR A 91 -14.34 -2.10 1.17
CA THR A 91 -13.78 -0.88 1.76
C THR A 91 -13.93 0.33 0.85
N ILE A 92 -13.70 0.16 -0.46
CA ILE A 92 -13.89 1.20 -1.47
C ILE A 92 -15.34 1.66 -1.52
N ASP A 93 -16.30 0.72 -1.49
CA ASP A 93 -17.73 1.05 -1.52
C ASP A 93 -18.16 1.81 -0.25
N LYS A 94 -17.74 1.35 0.94
CA LYS A 94 -17.96 2.06 2.22
C LYS A 94 -17.43 3.50 2.20
N LEU A 95 -16.26 3.73 1.57
CA LEU A 95 -15.66 5.07 1.47
C LEU A 95 -16.36 5.95 0.42
N GLN A 96 -16.88 5.36 -0.67
CA GLN A 96 -17.71 6.08 -1.64
C GLN A 96 -19.05 6.52 -1.05
N ASP A 97 -19.71 5.65 -0.28
CA ASP A 97 -20.94 6.01 0.44
C ASP A 97 -20.71 7.16 1.43
N GLN A 98 -19.61 7.12 2.20
CA GLN A 98 -19.21 8.23 3.09
C GLN A 98 -18.94 9.54 2.32
N ALA A 99 -18.33 9.45 1.13
CA ALA A 99 -18.08 10.61 0.28
C ALA A 99 -19.36 11.20 -0.35
N ALA A 100 -20.43 10.41 -0.50
CA ALA A 100 -21.70 10.84 -1.05
C ALA A 100 -22.61 11.57 -0.04
N VAL A 101 -22.41 11.35 1.27
CA VAL A 101 -23.22 11.97 2.32
C VAL A 101 -22.77 13.41 2.60
N PRO A 102 -23.66 14.42 2.50
CA PRO A 102 -23.32 15.80 2.88
C PRO A 102 -22.93 15.88 4.36
N ARG A 103 -21.91 16.68 4.69
CA ARG A 103 -21.39 16.84 6.06
C ARG A 103 -22.52 17.04 7.09
N SER A 104 -22.76 16.00 7.87
CA SER A 104 -23.62 16.03 9.06
C SER A 104 -22.73 16.15 10.29
N SER A 105 -23.27 16.69 11.39
CA SER A 105 -22.47 16.95 12.59
C SER A 105 -21.95 15.64 13.20
N GLY A 106 -20.68 15.33 12.97
CA GLY A 106 -20.00 14.11 13.43
C GLY A 106 -19.50 13.16 12.33
N SER A 107 -19.76 13.40 11.04
CA SER A 107 -19.21 12.54 9.97
C SER A 107 -17.76 12.85 9.63
N SER A 108 -17.06 11.87 9.06
CA SER A 108 -15.78 12.05 8.35
C SER A 108 -15.91 13.10 7.23
N ASP A 109 -14.79 13.70 6.82
CA ASP A 109 -14.76 14.66 5.71
C ASP A 109 -15.03 13.95 4.37
N PRO A 110 -16.10 14.28 3.62
CA PRO A 110 -16.41 13.64 2.35
C PRO A 110 -15.27 13.75 1.32
N LEU A 111 -14.47 14.83 1.35
CA LEU A 111 -13.32 14.97 0.46
C LEU A 111 -12.20 13.97 0.82
N LEU A 112 -11.98 13.73 2.12
CA LEU A 112 -10.99 12.76 2.60
C LEU A 112 -11.44 11.33 2.31
N ALA A 113 -12.72 11.02 2.51
CA ALA A 113 -13.31 9.73 2.14
C ALA A 113 -13.19 9.48 0.62
N SER A 114 -13.46 10.49 -0.21
CA SER A 114 -13.30 10.41 -1.67
C SER A 114 -11.83 10.17 -2.08
N LEU A 115 -10.88 10.86 -1.44
CA LEU A 115 -9.45 10.65 -1.66
C LEU A 115 -9.00 9.24 -1.24
N ALA A 116 -9.43 8.77 -0.07
CA ALA A 116 -9.12 7.43 0.42
C ALA A 116 -9.68 6.34 -0.53
N ALA A 117 -10.95 6.45 -0.96
CA ALA A 117 -11.54 5.54 -1.94
C ALA A 117 -10.73 5.49 -3.25
N SER A 118 -10.23 6.64 -3.71
CA SER A 118 -9.37 6.73 -4.91
C SER A 118 -8.03 6.01 -4.71
N ILE A 119 -7.39 6.16 -3.55
CA ILE A 119 -6.12 5.48 -3.22
C ILE A 119 -6.33 3.96 -3.15
N HIS A 120 -7.34 3.48 -2.41
CA HIS A 120 -7.65 2.05 -2.33
C HIS A 120 -7.97 1.46 -3.70
N LYS A 121 -8.69 2.20 -4.56
CA LYS A 121 -9.00 1.77 -5.93
C LYS A 121 -7.75 1.61 -6.78
N VAL A 122 -6.80 2.55 -6.72
CA VAL A 122 -5.52 2.45 -7.45
C VAL A 122 -4.73 1.22 -6.97
N GLU A 123 -4.75 0.91 -5.67
CA GLU A 123 -4.05 -0.29 -5.17
C GLU A 123 -4.71 -1.59 -5.62
N ALA A 124 -6.03 -1.68 -5.52
CA ALA A 124 -6.78 -2.82 -6.02
C ALA A 124 -6.54 -3.03 -7.54
N ASP A 125 -6.48 -1.96 -8.33
CA ASP A 125 -6.18 -2.03 -9.77
C ASP A 125 -4.73 -2.53 -10.04
N ARG A 126 -3.76 -2.19 -9.18
CA ARG A 126 -2.38 -2.74 -9.25
C ARG A 126 -2.34 -4.24 -8.97
N ILE A 127 -3.05 -4.70 -7.92
CA ILE A 127 -3.10 -6.13 -7.56
C ILE A 127 -3.83 -6.93 -8.66
N ARG A 128 -4.99 -6.45 -9.13
CA ARG A 128 -5.73 -7.04 -10.27
C ARG A 128 -4.85 -7.16 -11.52
N PHE A 129 -4.05 -6.13 -11.83
CA PHE A 129 -3.13 -6.16 -12.96
C PHE A 129 -2.10 -7.30 -12.82
N ILE A 130 -1.42 -7.40 -11.67
CA ILE A 130 -0.39 -8.42 -11.44
C ILE A 130 -0.99 -9.83 -11.49
N LEU A 131 -2.12 -10.08 -10.82
CA LEU A 131 -2.78 -11.39 -10.85
C LEU A 131 -3.17 -11.78 -12.28
N ALA A 132 -3.77 -10.86 -13.04
CA ALA A 132 -4.19 -11.14 -14.41
C ALA A 132 -3.01 -11.34 -15.38
N ASP A 133 -1.90 -10.61 -15.20
CA ASP A 133 -0.70 -10.76 -16.02
C ASP A 133 0.11 -12.03 -15.68
N LEU A 134 0.17 -12.40 -14.40
CA LEU A 134 0.70 -13.68 -13.93
C LEU A 134 -0.06 -14.85 -14.58
N THR A 135 -1.39 -14.86 -14.50
CA THR A 135 -2.20 -15.93 -15.10
C THR A 135 -2.03 -15.99 -16.62
N ARG A 136 -2.00 -14.85 -17.33
CA ARG A 136 -1.73 -14.82 -18.79
C ARG A 136 -0.34 -15.38 -19.12
N THR A 137 0.69 -15.00 -18.36
CA THR A 137 2.06 -15.49 -18.54
C THR A 137 2.13 -17.01 -18.38
N ARG A 138 1.47 -17.55 -17.35
CA ARG A 138 1.41 -18.99 -17.08
C ARG A 138 0.66 -19.75 -18.18
N LEU A 139 -0.50 -19.25 -18.60
CA LEU A 139 -1.26 -19.84 -19.72
C LEU A 139 -0.43 -19.85 -21.02
N ALA A 140 0.27 -18.76 -21.36
CA ALA A 140 1.13 -18.72 -22.55
C ALA A 140 2.25 -19.78 -22.52
N LYS A 141 2.88 -20.01 -21.35
CA LYS A 141 3.85 -21.11 -21.16
C LYS A 141 3.21 -22.48 -21.26
N ILE A 142 1.99 -22.64 -20.74
CA ILE A 142 1.20 -23.88 -20.81
C ILE A 142 0.96 -24.24 -22.28
N GLU A 143 0.51 -23.28 -23.09
CA GLU A 143 0.27 -23.43 -24.53
C GLU A 143 1.56 -23.75 -25.31
N GLN A 144 2.62 -22.96 -25.11
CA GLN A 144 3.88 -23.08 -25.86
C GLN A 144 4.53 -24.47 -25.74
N HIS A 145 4.33 -25.15 -24.61
CA HIS A 145 4.92 -26.45 -24.31
C HIS A 145 3.89 -27.51 -23.87
N ALA A 146 2.64 -27.43 -24.37
CA ALA A 146 1.50 -28.25 -23.94
C ALA A 146 1.78 -29.75 -23.73
N LEU A 147 2.51 -30.40 -24.65
CA LEU A 147 2.85 -31.83 -24.53
C LEU A 147 3.78 -32.15 -23.34
N HIS A 148 4.74 -31.26 -23.05
CA HIS A 148 5.62 -31.39 -21.88
C HIS A 148 4.87 -31.04 -20.60
N ASN A 149 4.06 -29.99 -20.63
CA ASN A 149 3.27 -29.53 -19.49
C ASN A 149 2.27 -30.60 -18.99
N ARG A 150 1.82 -31.53 -19.84
CA ARG A 150 1.04 -32.72 -19.44
C ARG A 150 1.76 -33.66 -18.47
N THR A 151 3.07 -33.56 -18.28
CA THR A 151 3.83 -34.30 -17.24
C THR A 151 4.10 -33.48 -15.97
N LEU A 152 3.64 -32.22 -15.90
CA LEU A 152 3.88 -31.26 -14.81
C LEU A 152 2.58 -30.73 -14.18
N LEU A 153 1.53 -31.57 -14.15
CA LEU A 153 0.21 -31.18 -13.64
C LEU A 153 0.20 -30.82 -12.15
N ASP A 154 1.22 -31.25 -11.40
CA ASP A 154 1.48 -30.90 -9.99
C ASP A 154 1.90 -29.44 -9.80
N ARG A 155 2.31 -28.74 -10.88
CA ARG A 155 2.75 -27.34 -10.86
C ARG A 155 1.67 -26.34 -11.26
N MET A 156 0.45 -26.80 -11.51
CA MET A 156 -0.65 -26.02 -12.07
C MET A 156 -1.81 -25.89 -11.08
N SER A 157 -2.59 -24.82 -11.21
CA SER A 157 -3.91 -24.74 -10.58
C SER A 157 -4.90 -25.73 -11.22
N GLU A 158 -6.02 -26.01 -10.55
CA GLU A 158 -7.06 -26.89 -11.13
C GLU A 158 -7.63 -26.33 -12.44
N ASP A 159 -7.78 -25.00 -12.52
CA ASP A 159 -8.22 -24.30 -13.74
C ASP A 159 -7.20 -24.37 -14.88
N GLU A 160 -5.90 -24.27 -14.57
CA GLU A 160 -4.81 -24.45 -15.55
C GLU A 160 -4.76 -25.88 -16.08
N VAL A 161 -4.98 -26.88 -15.21
CA VAL A 161 -5.09 -28.29 -15.62
C VAL A 161 -6.34 -28.53 -16.46
N LEU A 162 -7.47 -27.91 -16.12
CA LEU A 162 -8.70 -27.97 -16.91
C LEU A 162 -8.51 -27.32 -18.29
N TYR A 163 -7.84 -26.17 -18.34
CA TYR A 163 -7.48 -25.48 -19.58
C TYR A 163 -6.61 -26.37 -20.49
N LEU A 164 -5.51 -26.92 -19.98
CA LEU A 164 -4.60 -27.79 -20.73
C LEU A 164 -5.24 -29.12 -21.21
N ARG A 165 -6.32 -29.58 -20.56
CA ARG A 165 -7.10 -30.74 -21.02
C ARG A 165 -8.03 -30.44 -22.18
N ASN A 166 -8.47 -29.18 -22.30
CA ASN A 166 -9.37 -28.71 -23.35
C ASN A 166 -8.63 -28.12 -24.57
N TYR A 167 -7.29 -28.00 -24.48
CA TYR A 167 -6.36 -27.55 -25.51
C TYR A 167 -5.67 -28.74 -26.23
#